data_AF-A0A7C8IEM6-F1
#
_entry.id   AF-A0A7C8IEM6-F1
#
_cell.length_a   1.000
_cell.length_b   1.000
_cell.length_c   1.000
_cell.angle_alpha   90.00
_cell.angle_beta   90.00
_cell.angle_gamma   90.00
#
_symmetry.space_group_name_H-M   'P 1'
#
loop_
_entity.id
_entity.type
_entity.pdbx_description
1 polymer ?
#
loop_
_entity_poly.entity_id
_entity_poly.type
_entity_poly.pdbx_seq_one_letter_code
_entity_poly.pdbx_strand_id
1 'polypeptide(L)'
;MAPSKRTFFSLNVDSTADQFFERVEDHNQEGKGKVKVTEHKEPAAGSTSLQLVTKPIDKSDERTVERLVDGKRVKDVEGELHSSAQTSNNLTIIEMASTDQQPLRIAIGCDEAGVSYKKAIIKDFESDPRVSDITDVGVPETHDKTAYPHVAVDAAKLVADGKADRALLICGTGLGVAISANKVPGIRAVTAHDGFSVERAILSNDAQVLCMGERVIGLELARRLAKEWLGYRFDTTSASAEKVAAIMEHERKNYAGLVADQEKGPSC
;
A
#
# COMPACT_ATOMS: atom_id res chain seq x y z
N MET A 1 -8.01 -41.86 -22.25
CA MET A 1 -7.14 -40.73 -21.89
C MET A 1 -8.02 -39.54 -21.60
N ALA A 2 -7.92 -38.94 -20.40
CA ALA A 2 -8.62 -37.69 -20.14
C ALA A 2 -8.07 -36.59 -21.08
N PRO A 3 -8.92 -35.66 -21.57
CA PRO A 3 -8.44 -34.55 -22.39
C PRO A 3 -7.43 -33.71 -21.60
N SER A 4 -6.43 -33.15 -22.29
CA SER A 4 -5.47 -32.26 -21.64
C SER A 4 -6.21 -31.05 -21.06
N LYS A 5 -5.98 -30.80 -19.77
CA LYS A 5 -6.51 -29.61 -19.11
C LYS A 5 -5.81 -28.40 -19.74
N ARG A 6 -6.57 -27.56 -20.43
CA ARG A 6 -6.07 -26.31 -21.02
C ARG A 6 -6.44 -25.17 -20.09
N THR A 7 -5.47 -24.30 -19.83
CA THR A 7 -5.69 -23.03 -19.15
C THR A 7 -5.47 -21.94 -20.19
N PHE A 8 -6.43 -21.05 -20.34
CA PHE A 8 -6.25 -19.84 -21.12
C PHE A 8 -5.63 -18.77 -20.23
N PHE A 9 -4.59 -18.12 -20.72
CA PHE A 9 -4.01 -16.94 -20.11
C PHE A 9 -3.92 -15.85 -21.16
N SER A 10 -4.30 -14.63 -20.80
CA SER A 10 -4.11 -13.44 -21.61
C SER A 10 -3.09 -12.54 -20.91
N LEU A 11 -2.01 -12.20 -21.61
CA LEU A 11 -1.07 -11.17 -21.18
C LEU A 11 -1.41 -9.90 -21.95
N ASN A 12 -1.88 -8.85 -21.26
CA ASN A 12 -2.04 -7.54 -21.87
C ASN A 12 -0.88 -6.65 -21.39
N VAL A 13 -0.14 -6.07 -22.34
CA VAL A 13 1.07 -5.27 -22.08
C VAL A 13 0.75 -3.80 -22.33
N ASP A 14 1.01 -2.95 -21.34
CA ASP A 14 0.91 -1.49 -21.46
C ASP A 14 2.24 -0.93 -22.01
N SER A 15 2.19 -0.31 -23.19
CA SER A 15 3.37 0.31 -23.80
C SER A 15 2.96 1.48 -24.68
N THR A 16 3.67 2.59 -24.57
CA THR A 16 3.54 3.73 -25.50
C THR A 16 4.38 3.54 -26.76
N ALA A 17 4.97 2.35 -26.96
CA ALA A 17 5.76 2.05 -28.14
C ALA A 17 4.86 1.88 -29.36
N ASP A 18 5.32 2.39 -30.50
CA ASP A 18 4.60 2.27 -31.78
C ASP A 18 4.50 0.80 -32.26
N GLN A 19 5.38 -0.09 -31.75
CA GLN A 19 5.42 -1.51 -32.11
C GLN A 19 5.74 -2.44 -30.93
N PHE A 20 4.93 -3.49 -30.88
CA PHE A 20 4.92 -4.67 -30.01
C PHE A 20 5.47 -6.00 -30.52
N PHE A 21 6.35 -6.71 -29.80
CA PHE A 21 6.65 -8.13 -30.09
C PHE A 21 6.31 -9.03 -28.91
N GLU A 22 5.42 -10.00 -29.12
CA GLU A 22 5.12 -11.04 -28.13
C GLU A 22 5.86 -12.34 -28.52
N ARG A 23 6.70 -12.86 -27.62
CA ARG A 23 7.37 -14.15 -27.77
C ARG A 23 6.82 -15.14 -26.74
N VAL A 24 6.20 -16.22 -27.21
CA VAL A 24 5.70 -17.29 -26.35
C VAL A 24 6.58 -18.53 -26.51
N GLU A 25 7.08 -19.06 -25.39
CA GLU A 25 7.88 -20.28 -25.33
C GLU A 25 7.18 -21.33 -24.45
N ASP A 26 6.95 -22.51 -25.03
CA ASP A 26 6.43 -23.65 -24.28
C ASP A 26 7.60 -24.49 -23.74
N HIS A 27 7.76 -24.52 -22.42
CA HIS A 27 8.80 -25.27 -21.73
C HIS A 27 8.37 -26.67 -21.29
N ASN A 28 7.13 -27.09 -21.55
CA ASN A 28 6.64 -28.41 -21.15
C ASN A 28 7.07 -29.55 -22.08
N GLN A 29 7.86 -29.27 -23.12
CA GLN A 29 8.45 -30.30 -23.99
C GLN A 29 9.96 -30.07 -24.13
N GLU A 30 10.76 -30.89 -23.44
CA GLU A 30 12.23 -30.87 -23.55
C GLU A 30 12.65 -31.08 -25.02
N GLY A 31 13.40 -30.11 -25.56
CA GLY A 31 14.08 -30.24 -26.85
C GLY A 31 13.29 -29.85 -28.11
N LYS A 32 12.03 -29.39 -28.01
CA LYS A 32 11.25 -28.90 -29.17
C LYS A 32 10.31 -27.73 -28.83
N GLY A 33 10.80 -26.74 -28.08
CA GLY A 33 10.03 -25.52 -27.84
C GLY A 33 9.65 -24.83 -29.15
N LYS A 34 8.37 -24.86 -29.54
CA LYS A 34 7.89 -24.05 -30.67
C LYS A 34 7.81 -22.61 -30.19
N VAL A 35 8.77 -21.79 -30.60
CA VAL A 35 8.73 -20.35 -30.36
C VAL A 35 7.79 -19.72 -31.38
N LYS A 36 6.75 -19.03 -30.92
CA LYS A 36 5.89 -18.21 -31.78
C LYS A 36 6.10 -16.75 -31.41
N VAL A 37 6.46 -15.94 -32.42
CA VAL A 37 6.58 -14.49 -32.29
C VAL A 37 5.50 -13.83 -33.13
N THR A 38 4.74 -12.92 -32.53
CA THR A 38 3.70 -12.15 -33.23
C THR A 38 4.01 -10.66 -33.10
N GLU A 39 3.96 -9.94 -34.22
CA GLU A 39 4.17 -8.48 -34.30
C GLU A 39 2.81 -7.78 -34.38
N HIS A 40 2.65 -6.71 -33.60
CA HIS A 40 1.44 -5.89 -33.55
C HIS A 40 1.78 -4.44 -33.89
N LYS A 41 0.99 -3.83 -34.79
CA LYS A 41 1.31 -2.55 -35.48
C LYS A 41 0.41 -1.36 -35.12
N GLU A 42 -0.39 -1.45 -34.06
CA GLU A 42 -1.27 -0.33 -33.62
C GLU A 42 -1.10 -0.05 -32.11
N PRO A 43 -1.17 1.22 -31.67
CA PRO A 43 -1.04 1.58 -30.25
C PRO A 43 -2.27 1.14 -29.47
N ALA A 44 -2.07 0.39 -28.38
CA ALA A 44 -3.15 -0.03 -27.49
C ALA A 44 -3.52 1.11 -26.54
N ALA A 45 -4.76 1.62 -26.63
CA ALA A 45 -5.31 2.58 -25.67
C ALA A 45 -6.60 2.00 -25.04
N GLY A 46 -6.57 1.73 -23.72
CA GLY A 46 -7.76 1.33 -22.94
C GLY A 46 -7.51 0.27 -21.86
N SER A 47 -8.17 0.43 -20.72
CA SER A 47 -7.97 -0.24 -19.41
C SER A 47 -8.18 -1.77 -19.36
N THR A 48 -7.51 -2.43 -18.40
CA THR A 48 -7.49 -3.90 -18.22
C THR A 48 -8.21 -4.39 -16.95
N SER A 49 -8.79 -5.59 -17.01
CA SER A 49 -9.17 -6.44 -15.87
C SER A 49 -8.51 -7.82 -16.01
N LEU A 50 -7.98 -8.40 -14.93
CA LEU A 50 -7.47 -9.77 -14.91
C LEU A 50 -8.07 -10.52 -13.71
N GLN A 51 -8.71 -11.67 -13.95
CA GLN A 51 -9.22 -12.54 -12.89
C GLN A 51 -8.57 -13.92 -12.98
N LEU A 52 -7.95 -14.35 -11.88
CA LEU A 52 -7.48 -15.72 -11.68
C LEU A 52 -8.43 -16.40 -10.67
N VAL A 53 -9.22 -17.36 -11.13
CA VAL A 53 -10.10 -18.16 -10.27
C VAL A 53 -9.51 -19.56 -10.14
N THR A 54 -8.98 -19.90 -8.97
CA THR A 54 -8.66 -21.28 -8.60
C THR A 54 -9.52 -21.68 -7.40
N LYS A 55 -10.12 -22.87 -7.46
CA LYS A 55 -11.04 -23.36 -6.43
C LYS A 55 -10.31 -24.01 -5.25
N PRO A 56 -10.94 -24.01 -4.06
CA PRO A 56 -12.26 -23.40 -3.76
C PRO A 56 -12.08 -22.07 -2.98
N ILE A 57 -12.77 -20.97 -3.27
CA ILE A 57 -14.16 -20.67 -2.87
C ILE A 57 -14.61 -19.28 -3.40
N ASP A 58 -15.93 -19.18 -3.66
CA ASP A 58 -16.88 -18.04 -3.65
C ASP A 58 -16.39 -16.58 -3.55
N LYS A 59 -16.55 -15.83 -4.64
CA LYS A 59 -17.54 -14.74 -4.86
C LYS A 59 -17.08 -13.90 -6.07
N SER A 60 -17.93 -13.77 -7.08
CA SER A 60 -17.73 -12.94 -8.26
C SER A 60 -18.48 -11.62 -8.10
N ASP A 61 -17.76 -10.51 -8.12
CA ASP A 61 -18.37 -9.19 -8.35
C ASP A 61 -18.09 -8.76 -9.80
N GLU A 62 -19.15 -8.56 -10.57
CA GLU A 62 -19.13 -7.92 -11.89
C GLU A 62 -19.25 -6.40 -11.74
N ARG A 63 -18.48 -5.65 -12.53
CA ARG A 63 -18.78 -4.23 -12.79
C ARG A 63 -18.56 -3.88 -14.26
N THR A 64 -19.59 -3.30 -14.85
CA THR A 64 -19.66 -2.73 -16.20
C THR A 64 -19.33 -1.24 -16.16
N VAL A 65 -18.66 -0.68 -17.17
CA VAL A 65 -18.70 0.77 -17.46
C VAL A 65 -18.75 1.03 -18.96
N GLU A 66 -19.57 2.02 -19.31
CA GLU A 66 -20.00 2.48 -20.64
C GLU A 66 -18.91 3.22 -21.44
N ARG A 67 -19.12 3.25 -22.76
CA ARG A 67 -18.21 3.76 -23.80
C ARG A 67 -18.51 5.23 -24.14
N LEU A 68 -17.48 6.07 -24.28
CA LEU A 68 -17.53 7.43 -24.87
C LEU A 68 -16.78 7.45 -26.20
N VAL A 69 -17.36 8.06 -27.24
CA VAL A 69 -16.68 8.38 -28.51
C VAL A 69 -17.06 9.81 -28.93
N ASP A 70 -16.06 10.66 -29.15
CA ASP A 70 -16.09 11.98 -29.80
C ASP A 70 -17.28 12.91 -29.50
N GLY A 71 -17.52 13.19 -28.22
CA GLY A 71 -18.20 14.43 -27.81
C GLY A 71 -19.68 14.61 -28.17
N LYS A 72 -20.39 13.58 -28.67
CA LYS A 72 -21.86 13.61 -28.84
C LYS A 72 -22.53 12.30 -28.44
N ARG A 73 -23.64 12.40 -27.69
CA ARG A 73 -24.49 11.26 -27.28
C ARG A 73 -25.33 10.77 -28.46
N VAL A 74 -25.20 9.49 -28.83
CA VAL A 74 -26.07 8.84 -29.81
C VAL A 74 -26.95 7.80 -29.10
N LYS A 75 -28.23 7.78 -29.46
CA LYS A 75 -29.29 6.96 -28.87
C LYS A 75 -29.80 5.92 -29.90
N ASP A 76 -30.28 4.81 -29.33
CA ASP A 76 -31.20 3.78 -29.87
C ASP A 76 -30.57 2.69 -30.79
N VAL A 77 -31.05 1.42 -30.88
CA VAL A 77 -32.40 0.86 -30.68
C VAL A 77 -32.38 -0.65 -30.29
N GLU A 78 -33.21 -0.99 -29.30
CA GLU A 78 -34.00 -2.20 -28.92
C GLU A 78 -33.57 -3.68 -29.05
N GLY A 79 -33.77 -4.39 -27.93
CA GLY A 79 -34.28 -5.76 -27.81
C GLY A 79 -34.91 -5.97 -26.41
N GLU A 80 -36.15 -6.46 -26.36
CA GLU A 80 -37.21 -6.16 -25.37
C GLU A 80 -37.07 -6.66 -23.91
N LEU A 81 -37.80 -5.95 -23.04
CA LEU A 81 -38.01 -6.14 -21.60
C LEU A 81 -39.33 -6.87 -21.28
N HIS A 82 -39.40 -7.52 -20.11
CA HIS A 82 -40.67 -7.76 -19.41
C HIS A 82 -40.66 -7.23 -17.97
N SER A 83 -41.53 -6.22 -17.75
CA SER A 83 -42.33 -5.79 -16.57
C SER A 83 -41.65 -5.70 -15.18
N SER A 84 -41.83 -4.68 -14.32
CA SER A 84 -42.85 -3.61 -14.24
C SER A 84 -42.45 -2.51 -13.22
N ALA A 85 -42.94 -1.28 -13.50
CA ALA A 85 -43.43 -0.23 -12.58
C ALA A 85 -42.48 0.53 -11.61
N GLN A 86 -42.09 1.75 -12.01
CA GLN A 86 -42.50 3.07 -11.46
C GLN A 86 -41.37 4.11 -11.52
N THR A 87 -41.63 5.20 -12.23
CA THR A 87 -40.71 6.28 -12.54
C THR A 87 -40.76 7.36 -11.45
N SER A 88 -39.61 7.73 -10.90
CA SER A 88 -39.39 9.06 -10.34
C SER A 88 -38.00 9.55 -10.75
N ASN A 89 -37.98 10.59 -11.58
CA ASN A 89 -36.78 11.25 -12.08
C ASN A 89 -35.99 11.90 -10.95
N ASN A 90 -34.72 11.52 -10.80
CA ASN A 90 -33.66 12.39 -10.32
C ASN A 90 -32.31 11.89 -10.86
N LEU A 91 -31.73 12.65 -11.79
CA LEU A 91 -30.35 12.45 -12.23
C LEU A 91 -29.43 12.63 -11.02
N THR A 92 -28.77 11.55 -10.60
CA THR A 92 -27.62 11.62 -9.70
C THR A 92 -26.40 11.28 -10.53
N ILE A 93 -25.46 12.22 -10.60
CA ILE A 93 -24.12 12.02 -11.16
C ILE A 93 -23.47 10.91 -10.32
N ILE A 94 -23.19 9.75 -10.91
CA ILE A 94 -22.46 8.69 -10.22
C ILE A 94 -20.97 9.02 -10.32
N GLU A 95 -20.46 9.78 -9.36
CA GLU A 95 -19.05 9.72 -8.97
C GLU A 95 -18.77 8.28 -8.51
N MET A 96 -18.00 7.53 -9.31
CA MET A 96 -17.58 6.19 -8.91
C MET A 96 -16.35 6.28 -7.98
N ALA A 97 -16.58 5.76 -6.76
CA ALA A 97 -15.68 5.55 -5.63
C ALA A 97 -15.47 6.74 -4.67
N SER A 98 -16.52 7.02 -3.87
CA SER A 98 -16.28 7.41 -2.49
C SER A 98 -15.46 6.28 -1.82
N THR A 99 -14.18 6.54 -1.57
CA THR A 99 -13.41 5.77 -0.62
C THR A 99 -14.02 6.03 0.76
N ASP A 100 -14.83 5.11 1.27
CA ASP A 100 -15.35 5.14 2.64
C ASP A 100 -14.24 4.89 3.70
N GLN A 101 -12.99 5.13 3.32
CA GLN A 101 -11.82 5.03 4.18
C GLN A 101 -11.37 6.45 4.46
N GLN A 102 -11.40 6.81 5.75
CA GLN A 102 -10.94 8.12 6.18
C GLN A 102 -9.48 8.33 5.74
N PRO A 103 -9.15 9.52 5.23
CA PRO A 103 -7.77 9.89 4.92
C PRO A 103 -6.92 9.85 6.20
N LEU A 104 -5.64 9.53 6.04
CA LEU A 104 -4.70 9.36 7.14
C LEU A 104 -4.00 10.68 7.48
N ARG A 105 -3.79 10.93 8.77
CA ARG A 105 -2.85 11.93 9.28
C ARG A 105 -1.49 11.26 9.47
N ILE A 106 -0.45 11.82 8.86
CA ILE A 106 0.87 11.19 8.81
C ILE A 106 1.88 12.06 9.56
N ALA A 107 2.54 11.48 10.57
CA ALA A 107 3.77 12.05 11.09
C ALA A 107 4.94 11.61 10.18
N ILE A 108 5.89 12.50 9.90
CA ILE A 108 7.08 12.13 9.12
C ILE A 108 8.33 12.72 9.75
N GLY A 109 9.42 11.96 9.76
CA GLY A 109 10.68 12.41 10.33
C GLY A 109 11.90 11.68 9.78
N CYS A 110 13.07 12.28 9.97
CA CYS A 110 14.35 11.69 9.63
C CYS A 110 15.49 12.19 10.52
N ASP A 111 16.63 11.47 10.51
CA ASP A 111 17.91 12.06 10.87
C ASP A 111 18.55 12.77 9.66
N GLU A 112 19.77 13.27 9.79
CA GLU A 112 20.43 13.99 8.70
C GLU A 112 20.57 13.19 7.41
N ALA A 113 20.60 11.86 7.51
CA ALA A 113 20.81 10.97 6.39
C ALA A 113 19.55 10.73 5.57
N GLY A 114 18.37 11.09 6.08
CA GLY A 114 17.06 10.86 5.44
C GLY A 114 16.39 12.11 4.86
N VAL A 115 17.02 13.28 4.96
CA VAL A 115 16.39 14.59 4.62
C VAL A 115 15.93 14.64 3.16
N SER A 116 16.73 14.09 2.24
CA SER A 116 16.42 14.18 0.82
C SER A 116 15.20 13.32 0.47
N TYR A 117 15.11 12.10 1.01
CA TYR A 117 13.97 11.21 0.80
C TYR A 117 12.72 11.73 1.49
N LYS A 118 12.86 12.27 2.71
CA LYS A 118 11.74 12.86 3.47
C LYS A 118 11.08 13.97 2.67
N LYS A 119 11.85 14.94 2.17
CA LYS A 119 11.33 16.09 1.39
C LYS A 119 10.59 15.61 0.13
N ALA A 120 11.12 14.60 -0.58
CA ALA A 120 10.48 14.05 -1.77
C ALA A 120 9.13 13.37 -1.45
N ILE A 121 9.08 12.57 -0.38
CA ILE A 121 7.86 11.82 0.00
C ILE A 121 6.80 12.75 0.59
N ILE A 122 7.17 13.81 1.31
CA ILE A 122 6.21 14.85 1.75
C ILE A 122 5.46 15.40 0.53
N LYS A 123 6.18 15.77 -0.53
CA LYS A 123 5.57 16.29 -1.76
C LYS A 123 4.61 15.30 -2.41
N ASP A 124 4.93 14.00 -2.38
CA ASP A 124 4.02 12.97 -2.89
C ASP A 124 2.76 12.88 -2.03
N PHE A 125 2.91 12.88 -0.70
CA PHE A 125 1.79 12.81 0.25
C PHE A 125 0.88 14.03 0.19
N GLU A 126 1.42 15.24 0.00
CA GLU A 126 0.62 16.47 -0.19
C GLU A 126 -0.34 16.39 -1.38
N SER A 127 -0.03 15.53 -2.36
CA SER A 127 -0.86 15.33 -3.56
C SER A 127 -1.76 14.09 -3.51
N ASP A 128 -1.66 13.27 -2.45
CA ASP A 128 -2.40 12.01 -2.35
C ASP A 128 -3.68 12.20 -1.52
N PRO A 129 -4.89 11.95 -2.07
CA PRO A 129 -6.15 12.18 -1.37
C PRO A 129 -6.36 11.26 -0.17
N ARG A 130 -5.54 10.22 0.00
CA ARG A 130 -5.57 9.33 1.17
C ARG A 130 -4.82 9.92 2.37
N VAL A 131 -4.22 11.11 2.25
CA VAL A 131 -3.53 11.83 3.31
C VAL A 131 -4.27 13.15 3.58
N SER A 132 -4.71 13.38 4.82
CA SER A 132 -5.42 14.60 5.21
C SER A 132 -4.52 15.65 5.84
N ASP A 133 -3.45 15.22 6.50
CA ASP A 133 -2.52 16.09 7.22
C ASP A 133 -1.14 15.45 7.31
N ILE A 134 -0.10 16.29 7.31
CA ILE A 134 1.30 15.87 7.44
C ILE A 134 1.95 16.68 8.55
N THR A 135 2.43 16.01 9.58
CA THR A 135 3.25 16.61 10.64
C THR A 135 4.71 16.21 10.47
N ASP A 136 5.55 17.13 9.99
CA ASP A 136 7.01 16.93 9.91
C ASP A 136 7.67 17.20 11.26
N VAL A 137 8.20 16.16 11.91
CA VAL A 137 8.88 16.25 13.22
C VAL A 137 10.38 16.54 13.08
N GLY A 138 10.88 16.78 11.86
CA GLY A 138 12.28 17.05 11.56
C GLY A 138 13.09 15.78 11.29
N VAL A 139 14.40 15.90 11.05
CA VAL A 139 15.17 17.14 10.97
C VAL A 139 14.94 17.88 9.64
N PRO A 140 15.01 19.22 9.60
CA PRO A 140 14.73 19.97 8.37
C PRO A 140 15.89 19.94 7.36
N GLU A 141 17.14 19.84 7.85
CA GLU A 141 18.36 20.01 7.05
C GLU A 141 19.46 19.03 7.44
N THR A 142 20.37 18.72 6.51
CA THR A 142 21.41 17.68 6.66
C THR A 142 22.55 18.05 7.63
N HIS A 143 22.62 19.31 8.06
CA HIS A 143 23.60 19.76 9.05
C HIS A 143 23.05 19.67 10.49
N ASP A 144 21.75 19.43 10.66
CA ASP A 144 21.17 19.13 11.97
C ASP A 144 21.68 17.76 12.45
N LYS A 145 22.23 17.71 13.67
CA LYS A 145 22.83 16.49 14.25
C LYS A 145 21.97 15.90 15.36
N THR A 146 20.69 16.24 15.40
CA THR A 146 19.72 15.61 16.30
C THR A 146 19.73 14.10 16.08
N ALA A 147 20.03 13.35 17.14
CA ALA A 147 20.12 11.91 17.05
C ALA A 147 18.74 11.30 16.71
N TYR A 148 18.73 10.31 15.81
CA TYR A 148 17.53 9.64 15.32
C TYR A 148 16.54 9.17 16.41
N PRO A 149 16.93 8.78 17.65
CA PRO A 149 15.96 8.34 18.64
C PRO A 149 14.96 9.43 19.03
N HIS A 150 15.38 10.70 19.07
CA HIS A 150 14.48 11.80 19.44
C HIS A 150 13.36 11.95 18.41
N VAL A 151 13.73 12.09 17.14
CA VAL A 151 12.79 12.21 16.02
C VAL A 151 11.86 11.00 15.93
N ALA A 152 12.40 9.78 16.07
CA ALA A 152 11.61 8.55 16.01
C ALA A 152 10.59 8.46 17.15
N VAL A 153 10.99 8.81 18.38
CA VAL A 153 10.11 8.80 19.54
C VAL A 153 9.04 9.89 19.44
N ASP A 154 9.39 11.08 18.94
CA ASP A 154 8.43 12.18 18.79
C ASP A 154 7.34 11.84 17.77
N ALA A 155 7.71 11.29 16.60
CA ALA A 155 6.73 10.81 15.61
C ALA A 155 5.86 9.67 16.16
N ALA A 156 6.48 8.69 16.85
CA ALA A 156 5.77 7.57 17.45
C ALA A 156 4.79 8.00 18.54
N LYS A 157 5.14 9.01 19.35
CA LYS A 157 4.24 9.61 20.35
C LYS A 157 3.04 10.31 19.73
N LEU A 158 3.21 11.00 18.59
CA LEU A 158 2.06 11.58 17.88
C LEU A 158 1.04 10.52 17.49
N VAL A 159 1.51 9.34 17.07
CA VAL A 159 0.63 8.20 16.76
C VAL A 159 -0.01 7.63 18.02
N ALA A 160 0.78 7.41 19.08
CA ALA A 160 0.27 6.86 20.35
C ALA A 160 -0.77 7.78 21.02
N ASP A 161 -0.59 9.10 20.90
CA ASP A 161 -1.51 10.12 21.41
C ASP A 161 -2.76 10.30 20.54
N GLY A 162 -2.86 9.61 19.39
CA GLY A 162 -3.96 9.76 18.43
C GLY A 162 -3.94 11.09 17.64
N LYS A 163 -2.82 11.82 17.64
CA LYS A 163 -2.61 13.05 16.86
C LYS A 163 -2.26 12.77 15.40
N ALA A 164 -1.63 11.62 15.14
CA ALA A 164 -1.43 11.06 13.81
C ALA A 164 -1.97 9.62 13.78
N ASP A 165 -2.28 9.12 12.59
CA ASP A 165 -2.74 7.74 12.40
C ASP A 165 -1.56 6.80 12.12
N ARG A 166 -0.53 7.31 11.44
CA ARG A 166 0.70 6.59 11.12
C ARG A 166 1.92 7.50 11.11
N ALA A 167 3.11 6.91 11.14
CA ALA A 167 4.36 7.63 10.95
C ALA A 167 5.26 7.00 9.87
N LEU A 168 5.95 7.85 9.09
CA LEU A 168 7.01 7.44 8.19
C LEU A 168 8.36 7.98 8.68
N LEU A 169 9.32 7.11 8.91
CA LEU A 169 10.64 7.46 9.44
C LEU A 169 11.75 7.07 8.47
N ILE A 170 12.73 7.96 8.29
CA ILE A 170 13.83 7.73 7.35
C ILE A 170 15.15 8.01 8.04
N CYS A 171 16.09 7.07 7.95
CA CYS A 171 17.47 7.34 8.33
C CYS A 171 18.42 6.66 7.35
N GLY A 172 19.71 6.55 7.70
CA GLY A 172 20.66 5.82 6.86
C GLY A 172 20.20 4.41 6.48
N THR A 173 19.71 3.62 7.45
CA THR A 173 19.30 2.22 7.24
C THR A 173 17.83 1.92 7.54
N GLY A 174 17.12 2.83 8.20
CA GLY A 174 15.78 2.62 8.76
C GLY A 174 15.76 1.84 10.09
N LEU A 175 16.87 1.19 10.46
CA LEU A 175 16.91 0.28 11.62
C LEU A 175 16.81 1.01 12.96
N GLY A 176 17.64 2.04 13.16
CA GLY A 176 17.70 2.77 14.44
C GLY A 176 16.37 3.43 14.78
N VAL A 177 15.74 4.09 13.81
CA VAL A 177 14.43 4.72 13.98
C VAL A 177 13.33 3.70 14.28
N ALA A 178 13.35 2.53 13.65
CA ALA A 178 12.40 1.45 13.98
C ALA A 178 12.60 0.93 15.41
N ILE A 179 13.85 0.71 15.83
CA ILE A 179 14.17 0.27 17.20
C ILE A 179 13.67 1.30 18.21
N SER A 180 13.92 2.58 17.99
CA SER A 180 13.51 3.67 18.87
C SER A 180 12.00 3.86 18.94
N ALA A 181 11.30 3.84 17.79
CA ALA A 181 9.85 3.98 17.74
C ALA A 181 9.13 2.83 18.48
N ASN A 182 9.63 1.59 18.38
CA ASN A 182 9.11 0.43 19.14
C ASN A 182 9.33 0.54 20.67
N LYS A 183 10.03 1.56 21.18
CA LYS A 183 10.14 1.85 22.62
C LYS A 183 9.03 2.77 23.12
N VAL A 184 8.14 3.23 22.25
CA VAL A 184 6.93 3.96 22.64
C VAL A 184 5.80 2.94 22.85
N PRO A 185 5.16 2.90 24.04
CA PRO A 185 4.08 1.97 24.32
C PRO A 185 2.98 1.99 23.25
N GLY A 186 2.60 0.81 22.78
CA GLY A 186 1.53 0.61 21.81
C GLY A 186 1.91 0.86 20.35
N ILE A 187 3.17 1.22 20.09
CA ILE A 187 3.69 1.46 18.74
C ILE A 187 4.38 0.21 18.20
N ARG A 188 4.06 -0.12 16.96
CA ARG A 188 4.72 -1.16 16.17
C ARG A 188 5.37 -0.51 14.96
N ALA A 189 6.69 -0.58 14.92
CA ALA A 189 7.51 0.01 13.87
C ALA A 189 8.32 -1.07 13.13
N VAL A 190 8.40 -0.96 11.81
CA VAL A 190 9.15 -1.90 10.97
C VAL A 190 10.06 -1.18 10.01
N THR A 191 11.21 -1.78 9.70
CA THR A 191 11.96 -1.41 8.49
C THR A 191 11.52 -2.32 7.36
N ALA A 192 11.01 -1.77 6.26
CA ALA A 192 10.55 -2.56 5.12
C ALA A 192 11.00 -1.91 3.80
N HIS A 193 11.62 -2.72 2.93
CA HIS A 193 12.29 -2.29 1.70
C HIS A 193 11.77 -3.01 0.44
N ASP A 194 10.62 -3.68 0.56
CA ASP A 194 9.94 -4.36 -0.54
C ASP A 194 8.41 -4.31 -0.33
N GLY A 195 7.65 -4.47 -1.41
CA GLY A 195 6.19 -4.30 -1.39
C GLY A 195 5.47 -5.36 -0.54
N PHE A 196 6.01 -6.58 -0.47
CA PHE A 196 5.41 -7.64 0.34
C PHE A 196 5.57 -7.33 1.83
N SER A 197 6.76 -6.94 2.26
CA SER A 197 7.00 -6.52 3.64
C SER A 197 6.16 -5.30 4.02
N VAL A 198 5.98 -4.34 3.12
CA VAL A 198 5.12 -3.16 3.35
C VAL A 198 3.64 -3.53 3.48
N GLU A 199 3.14 -4.44 2.64
CA GLU A 199 1.78 -4.97 2.79
C GLU A 199 1.62 -5.68 4.14
N ARG A 200 2.54 -6.59 4.48
CA ARG A 200 2.47 -7.35 5.73
C ARG A 200 2.71 -6.49 6.96
N ALA A 201 3.42 -5.37 6.85
CA ALA A 201 3.54 -4.38 7.92
C ALA A 201 2.15 -3.97 8.41
N ILE A 202 1.20 -3.72 7.50
CA ILE A 202 -0.18 -3.42 7.86
C ILE A 202 -0.98 -4.70 8.10
N LEU A 203 -1.14 -5.56 7.11
CA LEU A 203 -2.13 -6.64 7.13
C LEU A 203 -1.81 -7.79 8.10
N SER A 204 -0.56 -7.93 8.56
CA SER A 204 -0.19 -8.86 9.62
C SER A 204 0.09 -8.19 10.96
N ASN A 205 0.80 -7.07 10.94
CA ASN A 205 1.43 -6.54 12.15
C ASN A 205 0.74 -5.29 12.69
N ASP A 206 -0.23 -4.74 11.95
CA ASP A 206 -0.84 -3.46 12.28
C ASP A 206 0.21 -2.40 12.65
N ALA A 207 1.30 -2.35 11.88
CA ALA A 207 2.45 -1.50 12.16
C ALA A 207 2.16 -0.07 11.74
N GLN A 208 1.96 0.81 12.72
CA GLN A 208 1.65 2.21 12.46
C GLN A 208 2.86 2.99 11.94
N VAL A 209 4.07 2.47 12.14
CA VAL A 209 5.31 3.16 11.76
C VAL A 209 6.07 2.36 10.70
N LEU A 210 6.25 2.97 9.53
CA LEU A 210 7.10 2.45 8.46
C LEU A 210 8.44 3.18 8.48
N CYS A 211 9.54 2.43 8.45
CA CYS A 211 10.89 2.94 8.41
C CYS A 211 11.61 2.54 7.12
N MET A 212 12.38 3.47 6.54
CA MET A 212 13.16 3.25 5.33
C MET A 212 14.61 3.75 5.48
N GLY A 213 15.51 3.17 4.67
CA GLY A 213 16.94 3.46 4.69
C GLY A 213 17.39 4.17 3.42
N GLU A 214 17.70 5.47 3.51
CA GLU A 214 18.14 6.27 2.35
C GLU A 214 19.46 5.76 1.75
N ARG A 215 20.33 5.12 2.55
CA ARG A 215 21.59 4.52 2.09
C ARG A 215 21.43 3.07 1.61
N VAL A 216 20.21 2.52 1.63
CA VAL A 216 19.94 1.10 1.37
C VAL A 216 19.07 0.90 0.14
N ILE A 217 18.00 1.68 -0.02
CA ILE A 217 17.09 1.60 -1.16
C ILE A 217 17.12 2.88 -1.98
N GLY A 218 16.78 2.78 -3.27
CA GLY A 218 16.66 3.94 -4.15
C GLY A 218 15.37 4.73 -3.94
N LEU A 219 15.41 6.03 -4.26
CA LEU A 219 14.33 6.99 -3.97
C LEU A 219 13.00 6.58 -4.62
N GLU A 220 13.01 6.19 -5.90
CA GLU A 220 11.77 5.83 -6.60
C GLU A 220 11.11 4.57 -6.01
N LEU A 221 11.90 3.62 -5.50
CA LEU A 221 11.37 2.49 -4.76
C LEU A 221 10.76 2.96 -3.43
N ALA A 222 11.46 3.81 -2.67
CA ALA A 222 10.95 4.35 -1.41
C ALA A 222 9.61 5.09 -1.58
N ARG A 223 9.50 5.93 -2.63
CA ARG A 223 8.27 6.66 -2.98
C ARG A 223 7.12 5.72 -3.33
N ARG A 224 7.39 4.69 -4.14
CA ARG A 224 6.41 3.65 -4.47
C ARG A 224 5.91 2.90 -3.24
N LEU A 225 6.83 2.45 -2.38
CA LEU A 225 6.51 1.72 -1.16
C LEU A 225 5.69 2.57 -0.18
N ALA A 226 6.05 3.84 0.00
CA ALA A 226 5.28 4.79 0.81
C ALA A 226 3.85 4.96 0.27
N LYS A 227 3.67 5.02 -1.05
CA LYS A 227 2.36 5.13 -1.70
C LYS A 227 1.51 3.86 -1.58
N GLU A 228 2.12 2.69 -1.69
CA GLU A 228 1.45 1.39 -1.49
C GLU A 228 0.98 1.24 -0.04
N TRP A 229 1.84 1.60 0.91
CA TRP A 229 1.55 1.55 2.34
C TRP A 229 0.27 2.31 2.72
N LEU A 230 0.04 3.50 2.15
CA LEU A 230 -1.19 4.29 2.35
C LEU A 230 -2.47 3.56 1.94
N GLY A 231 -2.38 2.57 1.05
CA GLY A 231 -3.52 1.82 0.52
C GLY A 231 -4.00 0.69 1.43
N TYR A 232 -3.13 0.14 2.28
CA TYR A 232 -3.49 -1.00 3.12
C TYR A 232 -4.20 -0.55 4.41
N ARG A 233 -5.15 -1.35 4.90
CA ARG A 233 -5.85 -1.15 6.18
C ARG A 233 -5.89 -2.46 6.95
N PHE A 234 -5.61 -2.40 8.24
CA PHE A 234 -5.61 -3.59 9.07
C PHE A 234 -7.03 -4.03 9.40
N ASP A 235 -7.29 -5.33 9.32
CA ASP A 235 -8.53 -5.94 9.76
C ASP A 235 -8.38 -6.45 11.20
N THR A 236 -9.04 -5.75 12.12
CA THR A 236 -9.03 -6.04 13.56
C THR A 236 -9.76 -7.32 13.93
N THR A 237 -10.47 -7.94 12.98
CA THR A 237 -11.15 -9.23 13.15
C THR A 237 -10.38 -10.42 12.56
N SER A 238 -9.23 -10.14 11.93
CA SER A 238 -8.41 -11.18 11.27
C SER A 238 -7.65 -12.07 12.26
N ALA A 239 -7.21 -13.24 11.79
CA ALA A 239 -6.30 -14.11 12.55
C ALA A 239 -4.95 -13.44 12.90
N SER A 240 -4.57 -12.38 12.19
CA SER A 240 -3.39 -11.58 12.52
C SER A 240 -3.60 -10.76 13.79
N ALA A 241 -4.84 -10.33 14.07
CA ALA A 241 -5.19 -9.51 15.24
C ALA A 241 -4.92 -10.23 16.56
N GLU A 242 -5.11 -11.56 16.61
CA GLU A 242 -4.76 -12.36 17.80
C GLU A 242 -3.26 -12.31 18.11
N LYS A 243 -2.41 -12.31 17.07
CA LYS A 243 -0.95 -12.22 17.21
C LYS A 243 -0.52 -10.83 17.65
N VAL A 244 -1.13 -9.79 17.08
CA VAL A 244 -0.93 -8.41 17.54
C VAL A 244 -1.35 -8.26 19.00
N ALA A 245 -2.50 -8.83 19.39
CA ALA A 245 -2.96 -8.81 20.78
C ALA A 245 -1.97 -9.48 21.75
N ALA A 246 -1.30 -10.55 21.33
CA ALA A 246 -0.25 -11.18 22.12
C ALA A 246 0.97 -10.26 22.33
N ILE A 247 1.39 -9.52 21.29
CA ILE A 247 2.46 -8.51 21.41
C ILE A 247 2.06 -7.45 22.45
N MET A 248 0.83 -6.93 22.35
CA MET A 248 0.31 -5.91 23.27
C MET A 248 0.20 -6.44 24.71
N GLU A 249 -0.10 -7.73 24.90
CA GLU A 249 -0.13 -8.35 26.21
C GLU A 249 1.26 -8.47 26.85
N HIS A 250 2.27 -8.85 26.07
CA HIS A 250 3.66 -8.85 26.54
C HIS A 250 4.12 -7.43 26.88
N GLU A 251 3.77 -6.45 26.06
CA GLU A 251 4.08 -5.04 26.30
C GLU A 251 3.51 -4.56 27.64
N ARG A 252 2.21 -4.76 27.90
CA ARG A 252 1.58 -4.37 29.17
C ARG A 252 2.28 -4.97 30.38
N LYS A 253 2.65 -6.25 30.34
CA LYS A 253 3.37 -6.93 31.43
C LYS A 253 4.75 -6.32 31.66
N ASN A 254 5.50 -6.10 30.58
CA ASN A 254 6.86 -5.60 30.66
C ASN A 254 6.92 -4.14 31.10
N TYR A 255 6.01 -3.28 30.61
CA TYR A 255 5.94 -1.89 31.04
C TYR A 255 5.49 -1.75 32.50
N ALA A 256 4.53 -2.56 32.96
CA ALA A 256 4.18 -2.59 34.38
C ALA A 256 5.39 -2.95 35.26
N GLY A 257 6.23 -3.90 34.80
CA GLY A 257 7.50 -4.22 35.44
C GLY A 257 8.48 -3.03 35.45
N LEU A 258 8.69 -2.37 34.31
CA LEU A 258 9.58 -1.22 34.20
C LEU A 258 9.16 -0.04 35.09
N VAL A 259 7.86 0.26 35.17
CA VAL A 259 7.34 1.32 36.07
C VAL A 259 7.60 0.94 37.52
N ALA A 260 7.33 -0.31 37.91
CA ALA A 260 7.60 -0.80 39.26
C ALA A 260 9.10 -0.77 39.61
N ASP A 261 9.99 -1.04 38.65
CA ASP A 261 11.45 -0.98 38.85
C ASP A 261 11.95 0.46 38.93
N GLN A 262 11.37 1.40 38.16
CA GLN A 262 11.65 2.83 38.29
C GLN A 262 11.21 3.38 39.66
N GLU A 263 10.07 2.94 40.19
CA GLU A 263 9.57 3.31 41.52
C GLU A 263 10.46 2.76 42.66
N LYS A 264 11.15 1.63 42.43
CA LYS A 264 12.10 1.06 43.40
C LYS A 264 13.46 1.76 43.42
N GLY A 265 13.67 2.78 42.57
CA GLY A 265 14.96 3.41 42.36
C GLY A 265 15.91 2.52 41.55
N PRO A 266 17.04 3.05 41.07
CA PRO A 266 17.93 2.30 40.18
C PRO A 266 18.44 1.04 40.88
N SER A 267 17.93 -0.13 40.48
CA SER A 267 18.63 -1.39 40.72
C SER A 267 19.81 -1.43 39.76
N CYS A 268 21.03 -1.43 40.32
CA CYS A 268 22.29 -1.60 39.61
C CYS A 268 22.24 -2.72 38.56
#